data_AF-A0A7K4U711-F1
#
_entry.id   AF-A0A7K4U711-F1
#
_cell.length_a   1.000
_cell.length_b   1.000
_cell.length_c   1.000
_cell.angle_alpha   90.00
_cell.angle_beta   90.00
_cell.angle_gamma   90.00
#
_symmetry.space_group_name_H-M   'P 1'
#
loop_
_entity.id
_entity.type
_entity.pdbx_description
1 polymer ?
#
loop_
_entity_poly.entity_id
_entity_poly.type
_entity_poly.pdbx_seq_one_letter_code
_entity_poly.pdbx_strand_id
1 'polypeptide(L)'
;SLTQSRHSRHLGACAAALARFGRGDNGDSGDSGDSGDSGDSGDSGDSSDIGDLAVAAEQLRVARRELGRITGQVGAEEVLDVIFRDFCVGK
;
A
#
# COMPACT_ATOMS: atom_id res chain seq x y z
N SER A 1 9.95 5.66 25.99
CA SER A 1 8.67 5.11 26.48
C SER A 1 8.11 4.14 25.45
N LEU A 2 7.51 3.01 25.88
CA LEU A 2 7.03 1.93 24.99
C LEU A 2 5.99 2.42 23.95
N THR A 3 5.27 3.48 24.28
CA THR A 3 4.31 4.18 23.39
C THR A 3 5.03 4.89 22.25
N GLN A 4 6.11 5.61 22.53
CA GLN A 4 6.89 6.35 21.53
C GLN A 4 7.49 5.40 20.47
N SER A 5 7.92 4.20 20.87
CA SER A 5 8.46 3.17 19.98
C SER A 5 7.40 2.39 19.19
N ARG A 6 6.11 2.48 19.54
CA ARG A 6 5.01 1.92 18.75
C ARG A 6 4.52 2.93 17.73
N HIS A 7 4.34 4.19 18.12
CA HIS A 7 3.97 5.25 17.18
C HIS A 7 5.01 5.43 16.08
N SER A 8 6.32 5.37 16.39
CA SER A 8 7.37 5.45 15.37
C SER A 8 7.31 4.32 14.34
N ARG A 9 6.92 3.10 14.76
CA ARG A 9 6.74 1.96 13.85
C ARG A 9 5.57 2.16 12.90
N HIS A 10 4.42 2.61 13.41
CA HIS A 10 3.25 2.91 12.59
C HIS A 10 3.52 4.08 11.62
N LEU A 11 4.24 5.11 12.06
CA LEU A 11 4.67 6.20 11.18
C LEU A 11 5.62 5.71 10.08
N GLY A 12 6.58 4.84 10.41
CA GLY A 12 7.49 4.23 9.43
C GLY A 12 6.75 3.37 8.40
N ALA A 13 5.78 2.58 8.84
CA ALA A 13 4.94 1.78 7.93
C ALA A 13 4.07 2.65 7.02
N CYS A 14 3.49 3.72 7.54
CA CYS A 14 2.75 4.72 6.76
C CYS A 14 3.63 5.37 5.68
N ALA A 15 4.83 5.83 6.07
CA ALA A 15 5.77 6.45 5.15
C ALA A 15 6.21 5.48 4.04
N ALA A 16 6.46 4.20 4.37
CA ALA A 16 6.84 3.20 3.38
C ALA A 16 5.71 2.92 2.37
N ALA A 17 4.45 2.89 2.81
CA ALA A 17 3.30 2.73 1.91
C ALA A 17 3.11 3.94 0.99
N LEU A 18 3.25 5.16 1.52
CA LEU A 18 3.19 6.38 0.70
C LEU A 18 4.34 6.46 -0.32
N ALA A 19 5.54 6.00 0.05
CA ALA A 19 6.67 5.94 -0.88
C ALA A 19 6.40 4.98 -2.05
N ARG A 20 5.74 3.84 -1.80
CA ARG A 20 5.31 2.89 -2.85
C ARG A 20 4.24 3.48 -3.74
N PHE A 21 3.25 4.17 -3.17
CA PHE A 21 2.23 4.89 -3.93
C PHE A 21 2.85 5.90 -4.91
N GLY A 22 3.79 6.72 -4.44
CA GLY A 22 4.41 7.77 -5.25
C GLY A 22 5.37 7.26 -6.33
N ARG A 23 5.82 6.01 -6.24
CA ARG A 23 6.77 5.41 -7.20
C ARG A 23 6.11 4.62 -8.33
N GLY A 24 4.84 4.25 -8.21
CA GLY A 24 4.19 3.38 -9.21
C GLY A 24 4.88 2.02 -9.38
N ASP A 25 5.74 1.60 -8.44
CA ASP A 25 6.57 0.39 -8.54
C ASP A 25 5.70 -0.86 -8.39
N ASN A 26 5.07 -1.27 -9.50
CA ASN A 26 4.42 -2.56 -9.65
C ASN A 26 5.44 -3.62 -10.05
N GLY A 27 5.99 -4.29 -9.04
CA GLY A 27 6.66 -5.57 -9.22
C GLY A 27 8.09 -5.45 -9.75
N ASP A 28 9.02 -5.86 -8.91
CA ASP A 28 10.38 -6.24 -9.30
C ASP A 28 10.30 -7.45 -10.26
N SER A 29 10.05 -7.21 -11.55
CA SER A 29 10.21 -8.23 -12.59
C SER A 29 11.70 -8.33 -12.88
N GLY A 30 12.31 -9.34 -12.26
CA GLY A 30 13.74 -9.52 -12.17
C GLY A 30 14.52 -9.51 -13.50
N ASP A 31 15.80 -9.23 -13.31
CA ASP A 31 16.94 -9.27 -14.23
C ASP A 31 16.80 -10.25 -15.40
N SER A 32 16.65 -9.70 -16.61
CA SER A 32 16.84 -10.46 -17.85
C SER A 32 17.61 -9.64 -18.88
N GLY A 33 18.94 -9.69 -18.77
CA GLY A 33 19.82 -9.96 -19.92
C GLY A 33 20.15 -8.79 -20.87
N ASP A 34 21.46 -8.62 -21.04
CA ASP A 34 22.12 -7.85 -22.09
C ASP A 34 21.74 -8.33 -23.51
N SER A 35 21.14 -7.46 -24.32
CA SER A 35 21.29 -7.43 -25.79
C SER A 35 20.69 -6.15 -26.36
N GLY A 36 21.50 -5.38 -27.09
CA GLY A 36 21.20 -4.00 -27.47
C GLY A 36 20.38 -3.76 -28.75
N ASP A 37 20.68 -2.59 -29.32
CA ASP A 37 20.29 -1.96 -30.58
C ASP A 37 19.00 -1.09 -30.61
N SER A 38 19.21 0.09 -31.20
CA SER A 38 18.34 1.26 -31.27
C SER A 38 17.09 1.05 -32.13
N GLY A 39 15.92 1.26 -31.53
CA GLY A 39 14.61 1.26 -32.21
C GLY A 39 13.76 2.44 -31.76
N ASP A 40 13.31 3.21 -32.75
CA ASP A 40 12.54 4.45 -32.70
C ASP A 40 11.05 4.24 -32.34
N SER A 41 10.50 5.29 -31.73
CA SER A 41 9.11 5.72 -31.59
C SER A 41 8.01 4.67 -31.38
N GLY A 42 7.51 4.63 -30.15
CA GLY A 42 6.22 4.05 -29.79
C GLY A 42 5.70 4.63 -28.49
N ASP A 43 5.40 5.93 -28.46
CA ASP A 43 4.53 6.54 -27.43
C ASP A 43 3.09 6.07 -27.69
N SER A 44 2.86 4.78 -27.47
CA SER A 44 1.51 4.23 -27.42
C SER A 44 0.97 4.58 -26.05
N GLY A 45 0.20 5.68 -26.05
CA GLY A 45 -0.57 6.19 -24.92
C GLY A 45 -0.96 5.08 -23.98
N ASP A 46 -0.29 5.13 -22.83
CA ASP A 46 -0.46 4.25 -21.70
C ASP A 46 -1.94 4.23 -21.36
N SER A 47 -2.62 3.16 -21.79
CA SER A 47 -3.93 2.78 -21.30
C SER A 47 -3.75 2.23 -19.89
N SER A 48 -3.15 3.06 -19.06
CA SER A 48 -2.64 2.70 -17.77
C SER A 48 -3.80 2.26 -16.89
N ASP A 49 -3.69 1.02 -16.44
CA ASP A 49 -3.57 0.84 -15.00
C ASP A 49 -4.83 0.99 -14.17
N ILE A 50 -5.95 0.34 -14.52
CA ILE A 50 -6.92 0.01 -13.44
C ILE A 50 -6.21 -0.84 -12.37
N GLY A 51 -5.28 -1.71 -12.80
CA GLY A 51 -4.38 -2.47 -11.93
C GLY A 51 -3.49 -1.56 -11.09
N ASP A 52 -2.76 -0.63 -11.69
CA ASP A 52 -1.80 0.19 -10.95
C ASP A 52 -2.50 1.25 -10.13
N LEU A 53 -3.65 1.78 -10.58
CA LEU A 53 -4.54 2.59 -9.76
C LEU A 53 -5.08 1.80 -8.57
N ALA A 54 -5.46 0.52 -8.75
CA ALA A 54 -5.91 -0.32 -7.65
C ALA A 54 -4.79 -0.60 -6.63
N VAL A 55 -3.57 -0.89 -7.11
CA VAL A 55 -2.40 -1.08 -6.25
C VAL A 55 -2.04 0.23 -5.53
N ALA A 56 -2.08 1.35 -6.23
CA ALA A 56 -1.84 2.68 -5.67
C ALA A 56 -2.90 3.04 -4.61
N ALA A 57 -4.18 2.81 -4.91
CA ALA A 57 -5.27 2.99 -3.97
C ALA A 57 -5.12 2.09 -2.72
N GLU A 58 -4.63 0.87 -2.90
CA GLU A 58 -4.33 -0.04 -1.79
C GLU A 58 -3.19 0.49 -0.92
N GLN A 59 -2.13 1.04 -1.50
CA GLN A 59 -1.05 1.68 -0.73
C GLN A 59 -1.56 2.88 0.09
N LEU A 60 -2.45 3.71 -0.47
CA LEU A 60 -3.11 4.79 0.28
C LEU A 60 -3.99 4.27 1.41
N ARG A 61 -4.73 3.18 1.18
CA ARG A 61 -5.55 2.53 2.20
C ARG A 61 -4.69 2.03 3.37
N VAL A 62 -3.55 1.41 3.08
CA VAL A 62 -2.58 0.95 4.09
C VAL A 62 -1.99 2.11 4.86
N ALA A 63 -1.52 3.16 4.18
CA ALA A 63 -0.98 4.37 4.82
C ALA A 63 -2.00 5.00 5.79
N ARG A 64 -3.25 5.14 5.36
CA ARG A 64 -4.34 5.67 6.19
C ARG A 64 -4.58 4.84 7.44
N ARG A 65 -4.55 3.50 7.35
CA ARG A 65 -4.75 2.59 8.49
C ARG A 65 -3.64 2.76 9.53
N GLU A 66 -2.38 2.80 9.10
CA GLU A 66 -1.25 2.97 10.01
C GLU A 66 -1.25 4.36 10.68
N LEU A 67 -1.70 5.40 9.97
CA LEU A 67 -1.92 6.72 10.55
C LEU A 67 -3.06 6.72 11.59
N GLY A 68 -4.18 6.05 11.29
CA GLY A 68 -5.33 5.91 12.18
C GLY A 68 -5.00 5.27 13.53
N ARG A 69 -4.05 4.32 13.55
CA ARG A 69 -3.53 3.71 14.80
C ARG A 69 -2.84 4.69 15.74
N ILE A 70 -2.33 5.81 15.21
CA ILE A 70 -1.65 6.85 15.99
C ILE A 70 -2.65 7.91 16.44
N THR A 71 -3.55 8.32 15.54
CA THR A 71 -4.50 9.41 15.78
C THR A 71 -5.78 8.96 16.49
N GLY A 72 -5.99 7.64 16.63
CA GLY A 72 -7.24 7.08 17.15
C GLY A 72 -8.40 7.17 16.14
N GLN A 73 -8.13 7.44 14.87
CA GLN A 73 -9.15 7.36 13.82
C GLN A 73 -9.42 5.90 13.47
N VAL A 74 -10.58 5.41 13.90
CA VAL A 74 -11.07 4.06 13.63
C VAL A 74 -12.12 4.12 12.53
N GLY A 75 -11.87 3.43 11.41
CA GLY A 75 -12.84 3.27 10.32
C GLY A 75 -13.81 2.12 10.60
N ALA A 76 -14.95 2.08 9.88
CA ALA A 76 -15.98 1.05 10.06
C ALA A 76 -15.39 -0.38 9.99
N GLU A 77 -14.52 -0.67 9.03
CA GLU A 77 -13.88 -1.99 8.88
C GLU A 77 -13.07 -2.43 10.11
N GLU A 78 -12.43 -1.51 10.83
CA GLU A 78 -11.64 -1.85 12.02
C GLU A 78 -12.53 -2.05 13.25
N VAL A 79 -13.68 -1.38 13.30
CA VAL A 79 -14.75 -1.66 14.27
C VAL A 79 -15.40 -3.02 13.98
N LEU A 80 -15.70 -3.29 12.71
CA LEU A 80 -16.26 -4.56 12.25
C LEU A 80 -15.29 -5.72 12.48
N ASP A 81 -13.98 -5.53 12.26
CA ASP A 81 -12.95 -6.54 12.59
C ASP A 81 -12.95 -6.92 14.07
N VAL A 82 -13.18 -5.97 14.99
CA VAL A 82 -13.28 -6.27 16.44
C VAL A 82 -14.58 -6.97 16.77
N ILE A 83 -15.70 -6.45 16.26
CA ILE A 83 -17.02 -7.07 16.46
C ILE A 83 -17.00 -8.50 15.92
N PHE A 84 -16.61 -8.73 14.68
CA PHE A 84 -16.60 -10.08 14.09
C PHE A 84 -15.47 -10.98 14.59
N ARG A 85 -14.45 -10.45 15.28
CA ARG A 85 -13.42 -11.27 15.93
C ARG A 85 -13.88 -11.81 17.29
N ASP A 86 -14.69 -11.04 18.02
CA ASP A 86 -15.22 -11.44 19.31
C ASP A 86 -16.55 -12.21 19.19
N PHE A 87 -17.25 -12.04 18.08
CA PHE A 87 -18.31 -12.97 17.68
C PHE A 87 -17.65 -14.23 17.11
N CYS A 88 -17.64 -15.32 17.88
CA CYS A 88 -17.36 -16.65 17.34
C CYS A 88 -18.13 -16.82 16.01
N VAL A 89 -17.43 -17.20 14.94
CA VAL A 89 -18.06 -17.60 13.69
C VAL A 89 -18.83 -18.89 13.97
N GLY A 90 -20.12 -18.78 14.29
CA GLY A 90 -20.95 -19.89 14.75
C GLY A 90 -21.43 -19.66 16.18
N LYS A 91 -22.54 -20.22 16.64
CA LYS A 91 -22.47 -21.52 17.32
C LYS A 91 -21.12 -21.86 17.92
#